data_AF-A0A2M6X4P6-F1
#
_entry.id   AF-A0A2M6X4P6-F1
#
_cell.length_a   1.000
_cell.length_b   1.000
_cell.length_c   1.000
_cell.angle_alpha   90.00
_cell.angle_beta   90.00
_cell.angle_gamma   90.00
#
_symmetry.space_group_name_H-M   'P 1'
#
loop_
_entity.id
_entity.type
_entity.pdbx_description
1 polymer ?
#
loop_
_entity_poly.entity_id
_entity_poly.type
_entity_poly.pdbx_seq_one_letter_code
_entity_poly.pdbx_strand_id
1 'polypeptide(L)'
;MSESQQNEEKGQENAEAVVSVDEILEQADPTFLTGLNSLASDISDNVVATNSQESKKSLVQNGFKLVFQAPLLIVQKVKGRIVSAAHRVFSKAPSFSGTISGLKSILSAVRGSRDSIRSFVSKLTRLQKIQFYFLIVCLMGAPAMIIFQPWRSIRFGEKVYGRYEGFDVMWMTEKSEKSIWIRNPENHQDQPVHFEKIVVNIKPSRSSGPNPMVAFDLYIIASNEASAVEIKARQKEFSDLIQRVSEGFTYDEYTSVIGKKKIKIAIRKSINGALNGGSVQDINFKTFLTKP
;
A
#
# COMPACT_ATOMS: atom_id res chain seq x y z
N MET A 1 37.73 44.24 -35.68
CA MET A 1 37.33 44.12 -34.27
C MET A 1 35.83 43.87 -34.26
N SER A 2 35.42 42.72 -33.75
CA SER A 2 34.07 42.17 -33.92
C SER A 2 33.15 42.62 -32.79
N GLU A 3 31.88 42.93 -33.12
CA GLU A 3 30.81 43.34 -32.19
C GLU A 3 30.58 42.36 -31.03
N SER A 4 31.10 41.13 -31.12
CA SER A 4 31.09 40.14 -30.04
C SER A 4 31.95 40.52 -28.83
N GLN A 5 32.97 41.38 -28.96
CA GLN A 5 33.81 41.79 -27.83
C GLN A 5 33.25 42.97 -27.03
N GLN A 6 32.33 43.77 -27.60
CA GLN A 6 31.72 44.92 -26.89
C GLN A 6 30.56 44.53 -25.97
N ASN A 7 30.01 43.32 -26.09
CA ASN A 7 28.91 42.86 -25.22
C ASN A 7 29.39 42.12 -23.97
N GLU A 8 30.65 41.69 -23.89
CA GLU A 8 31.18 41.06 -22.66
C GLU A 8 31.61 42.08 -21.60
N GLU A 9 32.13 43.26 -22.00
CA GLU A 9 32.52 44.29 -21.02
C GLU A 9 31.33 44.96 -20.32
N LYS A 10 30.16 45.09 -20.98
CA LYS A 10 28.93 45.60 -20.35
C LYS A 10 28.28 44.63 -19.35
N GLY A 11 28.69 43.36 -19.35
CA GLY A 11 28.20 42.35 -18.41
C GLY A 11 28.91 42.37 -17.06
N GLN A 12 30.15 42.89 -16.99
CA GLN A 12 30.94 42.89 -15.76
C GLN A 12 30.71 44.13 -14.87
N GLU A 13 30.30 45.26 -15.44
CA GLU A 13 30.07 46.50 -14.66
C GLU A 13 28.77 46.47 -13.82
N ASN A 14 27.84 45.55 -14.10
CA ASN A 14 26.59 45.36 -13.33
C ASN A 14 26.69 44.29 -12.23
N ALA A 15 27.84 43.62 -12.07
CA ALA A 15 28.02 42.59 -11.05
C ALA A 15 28.53 43.14 -9.71
N GLU A 16 29.07 44.36 -9.67
CA GLU A 16 29.62 44.98 -8.45
C GLU A 16 28.61 45.82 -7.64
N ALA A 17 27.37 45.96 -8.10
CA ALA A 17 26.32 46.73 -7.43
C ALA A 17 25.19 45.89 -6.79
N VAL A 18 25.42 44.59 -6.59
CA VAL A 18 24.52 43.76 -5.77
C VAL A 18 25.01 43.83 -4.32
N VAL A 19 24.82 45.01 -3.70
CA VAL A 19 24.83 45.13 -2.24
C VAL A 19 23.82 44.08 -1.74
N SER A 20 24.29 43.16 -0.92
CA SER A 20 23.47 42.03 -0.51
C SER A 20 22.22 42.57 0.18
N VAL A 21 21.05 42.11 -0.27
CA VAL A 21 19.74 42.59 0.21
C VAL A 21 19.65 42.47 1.74
N ASP A 22 20.36 41.51 2.31
CA ASP A 22 20.49 41.28 3.75
C ASP A 22 21.19 42.45 4.46
N GLU A 23 22.22 43.05 3.87
CA GLU A 23 22.95 44.19 4.43
C GLU A 23 22.12 45.48 4.40
N ILE A 24 21.30 45.66 3.35
CA ILE A 24 20.32 46.76 3.26
C ILE A 24 19.21 46.59 4.30
N LEU A 25 18.73 45.35 4.50
CA LEU A 25 17.70 45.05 5.48
C LEU A 25 18.20 45.19 6.93
N GLU A 26 19.44 44.80 7.20
CA GLU A 26 20.08 44.94 8.51
C GLU A 26 20.30 46.41 8.89
N GLN A 27 20.57 47.27 7.91
CA GLN A 27 20.75 48.70 8.14
C GLN A 27 19.42 49.47 8.25
N ALA A 28 18.35 49.00 7.60
CA ALA A 28 17.06 49.69 7.56
C ALA A 28 16.17 49.37 8.77
N ASP A 29 16.15 48.13 9.27
CA ASP A 29 15.32 47.76 10.42
C ASP A 29 15.86 46.53 11.20
N PRO A 30 16.72 46.74 12.21
CA PRO A 30 17.27 45.65 13.00
C PRO A 30 16.23 44.96 13.90
N THR A 31 15.11 45.62 14.21
CA THR A 31 14.06 45.05 15.09
C THR A 31 13.27 43.95 14.38
N PHE A 32 13.15 44.06 13.06
CA PHE A 32 12.50 43.05 12.21
C PHE A 32 13.23 41.70 12.22
N LEU A 33 14.57 41.72 12.16
CA LEU A 33 15.39 40.50 12.19
C LEU A 33 15.29 39.77 13.54
N THR A 34 15.24 40.50 14.65
CA THR A 34 15.01 39.89 15.97
C THR A 34 13.62 39.25 16.09
N GLY A 35 12.58 39.86 15.49
CA GLY A 35 11.24 39.30 15.48
C GLY A 35 11.09 38.05 14.60
N LEU A 36 11.82 38.00 13.48
CA LEU A 36 11.85 36.82 12.60
C LEU A 36 12.50 35.62 13.29
N ASN A 37 13.61 35.84 14.00
CA ASN A 37 14.32 34.78 14.70
C ASN A 37 13.51 34.23 15.89
N SER A 38 12.78 35.08 16.64
CA SER A 38 11.90 34.61 17.72
C SER A 38 10.69 33.81 17.21
N LEU A 39 10.13 34.19 16.05
CA LEU A 39 9.05 33.42 15.43
C LEU A 39 9.53 32.05 14.93
N ALA A 40 10.77 31.96 14.45
CA ALA A 40 11.35 30.69 14.02
C ALA A 40 11.55 29.72 15.20
N SER A 41 11.98 30.21 16.37
CA SER A 41 12.14 29.36 17.56
C SER A 41 10.80 28.87 18.13
N ASP A 42 9.77 29.72 18.19
CA ASP A 42 8.46 29.33 18.74
C ASP A 42 7.73 28.29 17.88
N ILE A 43 7.98 28.26 16.57
CA ILE A 43 7.41 27.26 15.65
C ILE A 43 8.14 25.91 15.79
N SER A 44 9.45 25.92 16.05
CA SER A 44 10.25 24.70 16.26
C SER A 44 9.75 23.91 17.47
N ASP A 45 9.49 24.59 18.58
CA ASP A 45 9.22 23.91 19.85
C ASP A 45 7.77 23.35 19.94
N ASN A 46 6.81 23.98 19.26
CA ASN A 46 5.41 23.55 19.30
C ASN A 46 5.05 22.42 18.32
N VAL A 47 5.80 22.25 17.23
CA VAL A 47 5.50 21.23 16.19
C VAL A 47 5.99 19.83 16.57
N VAL A 48 6.96 19.71 17.49
CA VAL A 48 7.53 18.41 17.89
C VAL A 48 6.67 17.67 18.92
N ALA A 49 5.87 18.37 19.73
CA ALA A 49 5.15 17.76 20.85
C ALA A 49 3.81 17.10 20.48
N THR A 50 3.12 17.55 19.42
CA THR A 50 1.71 17.18 19.17
C THR A 50 1.50 16.00 18.22
N ASN A 51 2.46 15.64 17.35
CA ASN A 51 2.22 14.63 16.31
C ASN A 51 2.60 13.17 16.66
N SER A 52 3.24 12.91 17.81
CA SER A 52 3.80 11.57 18.11
C SER A 52 2.84 10.60 18.81
N GLN A 53 1.77 11.09 19.47
CA GLN A 53 0.95 10.24 20.35
C GLN A 53 -0.37 9.71 19.74
N GLU A 54 -1.00 10.40 18.79
CA GLU A 54 -2.30 9.96 18.25
C GLU A 54 -2.20 8.92 17.14
N SER A 55 -1.14 8.94 16.32
CA SER A 55 -1.00 8.02 15.18
C SER A 55 -0.72 6.57 15.58
N LYS A 56 -0.23 6.30 16.79
CA LYS A 56 0.12 4.92 17.22
C LYS A 56 -1.06 4.12 17.74
N LYS A 57 -2.14 4.76 18.22
CA LYS A 57 -3.29 4.05 18.82
C LYS A 57 -4.29 3.51 17.78
N SER A 58 -4.45 4.16 16.63
CA SER A 58 -5.43 3.78 15.60
C SER A 58 -4.96 2.62 14.69
N LEU A 59 -3.65 2.49 14.47
CA LEU A 59 -3.07 1.43 13.62
C LEU A 59 -3.14 0.03 14.25
N VAL A 60 -3.02 -0.08 15.58
CA VAL A 60 -3.06 -1.36 16.29
C VAL A 60 -4.47 -1.95 16.33
N GLN A 61 -5.50 -1.09 16.40
CA GLN A 61 -6.88 -1.55 16.59
C GLN A 61 -7.52 -2.10 15.29
N ASN A 62 -7.09 -1.61 14.13
CA ASN A 62 -7.62 -2.07 12.83
C ASN A 62 -6.89 -3.31 12.28
N GLY A 63 -5.62 -3.51 12.61
CA GLY A 63 -4.88 -4.73 12.22
C GLY A 63 -5.42 -6.01 12.88
N PHE A 64 -5.91 -5.91 14.12
CA PHE A 64 -6.37 -7.08 14.89
C PHE A 64 -7.68 -7.70 14.36
N LYS A 65 -8.58 -6.90 13.77
CA LYS A 65 -9.85 -7.42 13.22
C LYS A 65 -9.69 -8.21 11.93
N LEU A 66 -8.70 -7.89 11.10
CA LEU A 66 -8.51 -8.52 9.79
C LEU A 66 -7.90 -9.93 9.88
N VAL A 67 -7.06 -10.17 10.90
CA VAL A 67 -6.40 -11.47 11.11
C VAL A 67 -7.38 -12.56 11.55
N PHE A 68 -8.48 -12.21 12.23
CA PHE A 68 -9.44 -13.20 12.74
C PHE A 68 -10.57 -13.57 11.77
N GLN A 69 -10.86 -12.77 10.73
CA GLN A 69 -11.98 -13.05 9.82
C GLN A 69 -11.61 -13.88 8.58
N ALA A 70 -10.37 -13.77 8.09
CA ALA A 70 -9.89 -14.54 6.94
C ALA A 70 -9.94 -16.09 7.08
N PRO A 71 -9.66 -16.72 8.24
CA PRO A 71 -9.69 -18.18 8.35
C PRO A 71 -11.10 -18.77 8.25
N LEU A 72 -12.15 -18.01 8.59
CA LEU A 72 -13.54 -18.49 8.58
C LEU A 72 -14.06 -18.76 7.15
N LEU A 73 -13.67 -17.95 6.16
CA LEU A 73 -14.08 -18.12 4.76
C LEU A 73 -13.35 -19.28 4.07
N ILE A 74 -12.10 -19.55 4.44
CA ILE A 74 -11.33 -20.68 3.92
C ILE A 74 -11.91 -22.00 4.45
N VAL A 75 -12.31 -22.05 5.72
CA VAL A 75 -12.97 -23.23 6.31
C VAL A 75 -14.29 -23.57 5.59
N GLN A 76 -15.07 -22.57 5.15
CA GLN A 76 -16.30 -22.82 4.41
C GLN A 76 -16.06 -23.41 3.00
N LYS A 77 -15.04 -22.93 2.26
CA LYS A 77 -14.71 -23.49 0.94
C LYS A 77 -14.10 -24.90 1.02
N VAL A 78 -13.33 -25.18 2.08
CA VAL A 78 -12.72 -26.50 2.27
C VAL A 78 -13.74 -27.55 2.70
N LYS A 79 -14.79 -27.18 3.47
CA LYS A 79 -15.90 -28.08 3.83
C LYS A 79 -16.56 -28.72 2.61
N GLY A 80 -16.84 -27.96 1.56
CA GLY A 80 -17.46 -28.48 0.34
C GLY A 80 -16.60 -29.54 -0.37
N ARG A 81 -15.28 -29.33 -0.41
CA ARG A 81 -14.34 -30.27 -1.05
C ARG A 81 -14.12 -31.53 -0.21
N ILE A 82 -13.98 -31.41 1.11
CA ILE A 82 -13.82 -32.57 2.01
C ILE A 82 -15.08 -33.42 2.03
N VAL A 83 -16.27 -32.83 2.08
CA VAL A 83 -17.54 -33.57 2.05
C VAL A 83 -17.70 -34.31 0.71
N SER A 84 -17.35 -33.68 -0.42
CA SER A 84 -17.42 -34.34 -1.73
C SER A 84 -16.40 -35.48 -1.92
N ALA A 85 -15.21 -35.37 -1.31
CA ALA A 85 -14.20 -36.41 -1.35
C ALA A 85 -14.56 -37.58 -0.41
N ALA A 86 -15.05 -37.28 0.79
CA ALA A 86 -15.57 -38.28 1.71
C ALA A 86 -16.74 -39.04 1.08
N HIS A 87 -17.66 -38.36 0.41
CA HIS A 87 -18.79 -39.02 -0.25
C HIS A 87 -18.34 -39.98 -1.36
N ARG A 88 -17.29 -39.66 -2.14
CA ARG A 88 -16.75 -40.57 -3.18
C ARG A 88 -16.02 -41.79 -2.61
N VAL A 89 -15.35 -41.63 -1.47
CA VAL A 89 -14.66 -42.73 -0.79
C VAL A 89 -15.68 -43.64 -0.09
N PHE A 90 -16.68 -43.07 0.57
CA PHE A 90 -17.73 -43.83 1.27
C PHE A 90 -18.76 -44.45 0.33
N SER A 91 -19.01 -43.90 -0.87
CA SER A 91 -19.95 -44.48 -1.84
C SER A 91 -19.46 -45.78 -2.50
N LYS A 92 -18.18 -46.12 -2.38
CA LYS A 92 -17.59 -47.36 -2.90
C LYS A 92 -17.31 -48.41 -1.82
N ALA A 93 -17.48 -48.08 -0.55
CA ALA A 93 -17.35 -49.04 0.54
C ALA A 93 -18.68 -49.83 0.69
N PRO A 94 -18.63 -51.15 0.98
CA PRO A 94 -19.83 -51.94 1.23
C PRO A 94 -20.67 -51.28 2.33
N SER A 95 -21.97 -51.19 2.09
CA SER A 95 -22.94 -50.36 2.81
C SER A 95 -22.76 -50.36 4.33
N PHE A 96 -22.11 -49.32 4.85
CA PHE A 96 -21.93 -49.06 6.28
C PHE A 96 -23.18 -48.40 6.90
N SER A 97 -24.39 -48.78 6.46
CA SER A 97 -25.67 -48.19 6.89
C SER A 97 -25.98 -48.41 8.37
N GLY A 98 -25.32 -49.37 9.02
CA GLY A 98 -25.41 -49.60 10.47
C GLY A 98 -24.61 -48.63 11.35
N THR A 99 -23.77 -47.76 10.77
CA THR A 99 -22.87 -46.89 11.57
C THR A 99 -23.33 -45.46 11.73
N ILE A 100 -24.25 -44.97 10.90
CA ILE A 100 -24.79 -43.62 11.05
C ILE A 100 -25.71 -43.53 12.28
N SER A 101 -26.47 -44.59 12.56
CA SER A 101 -27.22 -44.73 13.82
C SER A 101 -26.29 -44.87 15.03
N GLY A 102 -25.18 -45.60 14.88
CA GLY A 102 -24.11 -45.68 15.90
C GLY A 102 -23.39 -44.35 16.16
N LEU A 103 -23.21 -43.51 15.13
CA LEU A 103 -22.60 -42.19 15.28
C LEU A 103 -23.49 -41.21 16.04
N LYS A 104 -24.81 -41.30 15.85
CA LYS A 104 -25.78 -40.50 16.62
C LYS A 104 -25.82 -40.90 18.10
N SER A 105 -25.70 -42.19 18.42
CA SER A 105 -25.61 -42.65 19.81
C SER A 105 -24.27 -42.34 20.47
N ILE A 106 -23.17 -42.32 19.69
CA ILE A 106 -21.86 -41.84 20.16
C ILE A 106 -21.90 -40.33 20.44
N LEU A 107 -22.50 -39.53 19.55
CA LEU A 107 -22.60 -38.06 19.74
C LEU A 107 -23.47 -37.67 20.94
N SER A 108 -24.54 -38.41 21.23
CA SER A 108 -25.34 -38.19 22.44
C SER A 108 -24.64 -38.71 23.71
N ALA A 109 -23.86 -39.79 23.63
CA ALA A 109 -23.08 -40.32 24.75
C ALA A 109 -21.85 -39.45 25.12
N VAL A 110 -21.27 -38.73 24.15
CA VAL A 110 -20.12 -37.82 24.38
C VAL A 110 -20.48 -36.64 25.28
N ARG A 111 -21.76 -36.28 25.41
CA ARG A 111 -22.21 -35.18 26.29
C ARG A 111 -22.30 -35.56 27.77
N GLY A 112 -22.15 -36.84 28.12
CA GLY A 112 -22.21 -37.27 29.51
C GLY A 112 -21.70 -38.69 29.73
N SER A 113 -20.37 -38.85 29.82
CA SER A 113 -19.68 -39.79 30.73
C SER A 113 -18.38 -40.33 30.13
N ARG A 114 -17.26 -40.01 30.80
CA ARG A 114 -15.95 -40.63 30.59
C ARG A 114 -16.00 -42.15 30.78
N ASP A 115 -16.93 -42.64 31.60
CA ASP A 115 -17.08 -44.06 31.94
C ASP A 115 -17.83 -44.84 30.85
N SER A 116 -18.74 -44.19 30.13
CA SER A 116 -19.40 -44.77 28.95
C SER A 116 -18.41 -45.03 27.81
N ILE A 117 -17.44 -44.14 27.60
CA ILE A 117 -16.38 -44.34 26.61
C ILE A 117 -15.48 -45.51 27.03
N ARG A 118 -15.10 -45.58 28.31
CA ARG A 118 -14.23 -46.65 28.82
C ARG A 118 -14.87 -48.03 28.71
N SER A 119 -16.16 -48.15 29.03
CA SER A 119 -16.91 -49.40 28.94
C SER A 119 -17.21 -49.81 27.49
N PHE A 120 -17.34 -48.86 26.57
CA PHE A 120 -17.43 -49.15 25.14
C PHE A 120 -16.10 -49.67 24.58
N VAL A 121 -14.99 -48.98 24.89
CA VAL A 121 -13.65 -49.37 24.42
C VAL A 121 -13.22 -50.73 24.98
N SER A 122 -13.60 -51.07 26.21
CA SER A 122 -13.24 -52.38 26.80
C SER A 122 -13.87 -53.56 26.06
N LYS A 123 -15.09 -53.40 25.52
CA LYS A 123 -15.84 -54.43 24.78
C LYS A 123 -15.32 -54.70 23.35
N LEU A 124 -14.46 -53.84 22.82
CA LEU A 124 -13.90 -53.99 21.47
C LEU A 124 -12.80 -55.06 21.41
N THR A 125 -12.73 -55.78 20.30
CA THR A 125 -11.63 -56.72 20.01
C THR A 125 -10.30 -55.98 19.85
N ARG A 126 -9.16 -56.67 19.98
CA ARG A 126 -7.83 -56.04 19.85
C ARG A 126 -7.66 -55.26 18.53
N LEU A 127 -8.15 -55.81 17.43
CA LEU A 127 -8.08 -55.17 16.11
C LEU A 127 -8.93 -53.88 16.06
N GLN A 128 -10.14 -53.92 16.61
CA GLN A 128 -11.04 -52.77 16.65
C GLN A 128 -10.52 -51.64 17.54
N LYS A 129 -9.81 -51.98 18.63
CA LYS A 129 -9.13 -50.99 19.49
C LYS A 129 -8.07 -50.21 18.70
N ILE A 130 -7.25 -50.90 17.90
CA ILE A 130 -6.23 -50.27 17.07
C ILE A 130 -6.87 -49.32 16.04
N GLN A 131 -7.93 -49.78 15.36
CA GLN A 131 -8.66 -48.95 14.40
C GLN A 131 -9.31 -47.71 15.06
N PHE A 132 -9.86 -47.87 16.27
CA PHE A 132 -10.45 -46.78 17.04
C PHE A 132 -9.40 -45.73 17.46
N TYR A 133 -8.23 -46.16 17.94
CA TYR A 133 -7.12 -45.24 18.23
C TYR A 133 -6.62 -44.52 16.98
N PHE A 134 -6.48 -45.23 15.86
CA PHE A 134 -6.08 -44.62 14.59
C PHE A 134 -7.07 -43.53 14.16
N LEU A 135 -8.37 -43.79 14.30
CA LEU A 135 -9.40 -42.81 13.98
C LEU A 135 -9.31 -41.57 14.86
N ILE A 136 -9.10 -41.72 16.18
CA ILE A 136 -8.88 -40.59 17.10
C ILE A 136 -7.65 -39.78 16.69
N VAL A 137 -6.53 -40.45 16.36
CA VAL A 137 -5.29 -39.80 15.93
C VAL A 137 -5.50 -39.04 14.62
N CYS A 138 -6.20 -39.59 13.64
CA CYS A 138 -6.52 -38.88 12.40
C CYS A 138 -7.44 -37.67 12.66
N LEU A 139 -8.44 -37.83 13.52
CA LEU A 139 -9.45 -36.80 13.77
C LEU A 139 -8.92 -35.64 14.59
N MET A 140 -7.97 -35.88 15.50
CA MET A 140 -7.27 -34.84 16.27
C MET A 140 -6.03 -34.30 15.54
N GLY A 141 -5.31 -35.17 14.83
CA GLY A 141 -4.05 -34.84 14.15
C GLY A 141 -4.23 -34.04 12.87
N ALA A 142 -5.24 -34.34 12.05
CA ALA A 142 -5.46 -33.60 10.80
C ALA A 142 -5.78 -32.10 11.01
N PRO A 143 -6.64 -31.71 11.98
CA PRO A 143 -6.85 -30.30 12.30
C PRO A 143 -5.59 -29.62 12.82
N ALA A 144 -4.83 -30.27 13.71
CA ALA A 144 -3.57 -29.74 14.21
C ALA A 144 -2.57 -29.51 13.06
N MET A 145 -2.48 -30.44 12.10
CA MET A 145 -1.59 -30.30 10.96
C MET A 145 -2.01 -29.13 10.04
N ILE A 146 -3.31 -28.89 9.83
CA ILE A 146 -3.83 -27.75 9.05
C ILE A 146 -3.55 -26.41 9.75
N ILE A 147 -3.67 -26.36 11.07
CA ILE A 147 -3.40 -25.13 11.85
C ILE A 147 -1.89 -24.83 11.90
N PHE A 148 -1.04 -25.85 12.00
CA PHE A 148 0.41 -25.68 12.06
C PHE A 148 1.10 -25.59 10.68
N GLN A 149 0.47 -26.05 9.60
CA GLN A 149 1.00 -25.94 8.24
C GLN A 149 1.34 -24.51 7.79
N PRO A 150 0.48 -23.48 7.99
CA PRO A 150 0.80 -22.13 7.58
C PRO A 150 2.01 -21.56 8.33
N TRP A 151 2.33 -22.05 9.54
CA TRP A 151 3.47 -21.57 10.30
C TRP A 151 4.82 -22.11 9.79
N ARG A 152 4.85 -23.30 9.16
CA ARG A 152 6.06 -23.87 8.56
C ARG A 152 6.24 -23.53 7.07
N SER A 153 5.14 -23.25 6.36
CA SER A 153 5.17 -22.95 4.92
C SER A 153 5.26 -21.48 4.58
N ILE A 154 5.19 -20.56 5.55
CA ILE A 154 5.79 -19.24 5.39
C ILE A 154 7.30 -19.46 5.48
N ARG A 155 7.88 -20.07 4.42
CA ARG A 155 9.20 -19.64 3.99
C ARG A 155 9.00 -18.14 3.84
N PHE A 156 9.66 -17.36 4.67
CA PHE A 156 9.91 -15.96 4.38
C PHE A 156 10.47 -15.99 2.96
N GLY A 157 9.58 -15.75 1.98
CA GLY A 157 9.98 -15.49 0.61
C GLY A 157 11.08 -14.46 0.76
N GLU A 158 12.22 -14.75 0.12
CA GLU A 158 13.40 -13.90 0.11
C GLU A 158 12.93 -12.48 0.35
N LYS A 159 13.33 -11.94 1.50
CA LYS A 159 13.10 -10.54 1.78
C LYS A 159 13.67 -9.85 0.55
N VAL A 160 12.79 -9.43 -0.35
CA VAL A 160 13.09 -8.38 -1.29
C VAL A 160 13.25 -7.22 -0.34
N TYR A 161 14.48 -7.09 0.15
CA TYR A 161 15.02 -5.86 0.66
C TYR A 161 14.97 -4.94 -0.56
N GLY A 162 13.76 -4.48 -0.91
CA GLY A 162 13.59 -3.12 -1.37
C GLY A 162 14.21 -2.33 -0.24
N ARG A 163 15.47 -1.97 -0.46
CA ARG A 163 16.22 -1.05 0.35
C ARG A 163 15.33 0.19 0.43
N TYR A 164 14.58 0.32 1.51
CA TYR A 164 13.92 1.55 1.90
C TYR A 164 15.03 2.52 2.31
N GLU A 165 15.89 2.90 1.36
CA GLU A 165 16.76 4.05 1.53
C GLU A 165 15.88 5.28 1.38
N GLY A 166 15.49 5.85 2.53
CA GLY A 166 15.17 7.28 2.61
C GLY A 166 13.72 7.70 2.34
N PHE A 167 12.72 7.02 2.91
CA PHE A 167 11.36 7.59 3.02
C PHE A 167 10.98 8.08 4.43
N ASP A 168 11.99 8.38 5.27
CA ASP A 168 11.80 9.16 6.51
C ASP A 168 12.11 10.67 6.33
N VAL A 169 12.22 11.13 5.09
CA VAL A 169 12.09 12.56 4.80
C VAL A 169 10.60 12.81 4.53
N MET A 170 9.84 13.14 5.57
CA MET A 170 8.68 13.99 5.37
C MET A 170 9.18 15.21 4.62
N TRP A 171 8.82 15.34 3.35
CA TRP A 171 9.15 16.50 2.55
C TRP A 171 8.52 17.71 3.21
N MET A 172 9.30 18.45 4.00
CA MET A 172 9.00 19.83 4.32
C MET A 172 9.15 20.58 3.01
N THR A 173 8.03 20.87 2.37
CA THR A 173 7.96 21.74 1.21
C THR A 173 8.71 23.03 1.55
N GLU A 174 9.70 23.38 0.73
CA GLU A 174 10.46 24.61 0.85
C GLU A 174 9.49 25.80 0.83
N LYS A 175 9.43 26.53 1.95
CA LYS A 175 8.49 27.64 2.22
C LYS A 175 8.64 28.84 1.28
N SER A 176 9.55 28.80 0.30
CA SER A 176 9.93 29.95 -0.53
C SER A 176 9.13 30.11 -1.81
N GLU A 177 8.35 29.12 -2.24
CA GLU A 177 7.27 29.36 -3.18
C GLU A 177 6.03 29.80 -2.39
N LYS A 178 5.93 31.12 -2.21
CA LYS A 178 4.75 31.86 -1.76
C LYS A 178 3.64 31.65 -2.78
N SER A 179 3.16 30.42 -2.80
CA SER A 179 2.09 29.96 -3.63
C SER A 179 0.84 30.70 -3.19
N ILE A 180 0.13 31.22 -4.19
CA ILE A 180 -1.08 32.05 -4.08
C ILE A 180 -2.27 31.16 -3.63
N TRP A 181 -2.03 30.28 -2.65
CA TRP A 181 -2.98 29.41 -2.00
C TRP A 181 -3.39 30.02 -0.67
N ILE A 182 -4.10 31.14 -0.71
CA ILE A 182 -5.20 31.28 0.25
C ILE A 182 -6.33 30.40 -0.30
N ARG A 183 -6.09 29.08 -0.27
CA ARG A 183 -7.05 28.06 -0.66
C ARG A 183 -7.98 27.96 0.54
N ASN A 184 -9.13 28.60 0.42
CA ASN A 184 -10.13 28.66 1.48
C ASN A 184 -10.42 27.23 1.98
N PRO A 185 -10.06 26.87 3.23
CA PRO A 185 -10.12 25.48 3.72
C PRO A 185 -11.55 24.93 3.80
N GLU A 186 -12.56 25.79 3.63
CA GLU A 186 -13.97 25.43 3.72
C GLU A 186 -14.59 24.99 2.40
N ASN A 187 -13.98 25.23 1.22
CA ASN A 187 -14.74 25.27 -0.03
C ASN A 187 -14.40 24.27 -1.14
N HIS A 188 -13.43 23.38 -0.97
CA HIS A 188 -13.26 22.28 -1.91
C HIS A 188 -13.06 20.98 -1.14
N GLN A 189 -14.09 20.14 -1.14
CA GLN A 189 -13.90 18.71 -0.94
C GLN A 189 -13.05 18.20 -2.11
N ASP A 190 -11.74 18.42 -2.02
CA ASP A 190 -10.76 17.82 -2.90
C ASP A 190 -10.96 16.30 -2.75
N GLN A 191 -11.68 15.67 -3.69
CA GLN A 191 -11.97 14.24 -3.65
C GLN A 191 -10.82 13.51 -4.35
N PRO A 192 -9.85 12.92 -3.60
CA PRO A 192 -8.76 12.20 -4.23
C PRO A 192 -9.31 10.91 -4.86
N VAL A 193 -9.10 10.75 -6.16
CA VAL A 193 -9.40 9.51 -6.87
C VAL A 193 -8.17 8.62 -6.84
N HIS A 194 -8.30 7.43 -6.25
CA HIS A 194 -7.20 6.48 -6.09
C HIS A 194 -7.14 5.51 -7.28
N PHE A 195 -5.96 5.40 -7.89
CA PHE A 195 -5.64 4.38 -8.88
C PHE A 195 -4.68 3.38 -8.27
N GLU A 196 -5.14 2.13 -8.20
CA GLU A 196 -4.38 1.03 -7.60
C GLU A 196 -3.55 0.31 -8.65
N LYS A 197 -2.27 0.10 -8.34
CA LYS A 197 -1.34 -0.83 -8.95
C LYS A 197 -1.27 -0.72 -10.48
N ILE A 198 -0.79 0.43 -10.94
CA ILE A 198 -0.44 0.63 -12.35
C ILE A 198 0.95 0.00 -12.57
N VAL A 199 1.04 -0.98 -13.46
CA VAL A 199 2.30 -1.68 -13.79
C VAL A 199 2.64 -1.42 -15.25
N VAL A 200 3.85 -0.96 -15.51
CA VAL A 200 4.28 -0.50 -16.84
C VAL A 200 5.69 -0.98 -17.13
N ASN A 201 5.94 -1.41 -18.37
CA ASN A 201 7.28 -1.63 -18.91
C ASN A 201 7.81 -0.28 -19.41
N ILE A 202 8.93 0.19 -18.87
CA ILE A 202 9.47 1.51 -19.18
C ILE A 202 10.68 1.39 -20.11
N LYS A 203 11.18 2.49 -20.65
CA LYS A 203 12.35 2.44 -21.53
C LYS A 203 13.61 2.09 -20.73
N PRO A 204 14.46 1.19 -21.26
CA PRO A 204 15.77 0.92 -20.67
C PRO A 204 16.64 2.16 -20.68
N SER A 205 17.51 2.24 -19.69
CA SER A 205 18.53 3.27 -19.51
C SER A 205 19.88 2.62 -19.23
N ARG A 206 20.94 3.42 -19.05
CA ARG A 206 22.27 2.89 -18.74
C ARG A 206 22.33 2.21 -17.37
N SER A 207 21.46 2.60 -16.45
CA SER A 207 21.43 2.08 -15.07
C SER A 207 20.44 0.93 -14.87
N SER A 208 19.79 0.46 -15.95
CA SER A 208 18.77 -0.60 -15.90
C SER A 208 19.14 -1.83 -16.71
N GLY A 209 18.46 -2.93 -16.45
CA GLY A 209 18.47 -4.14 -17.27
C GLY A 209 17.68 -3.99 -18.57
N PRO A 210 17.49 -5.09 -19.32
CA PRO A 210 16.89 -5.07 -20.65
C PRO A 210 15.37 -4.84 -20.67
N ASN A 211 14.67 -5.06 -19.56
CA ASN A 211 13.22 -4.89 -19.46
C ASN A 211 12.85 -4.31 -18.09
N PRO A 212 13.15 -3.02 -17.85
CA PRO A 212 12.80 -2.38 -16.59
C PRO A 212 11.29 -2.22 -16.48
N MET A 213 10.80 -2.32 -15.25
CA MET A 213 9.38 -2.21 -14.95
C MET A 213 9.18 -1.25 -13.78
N VAL A 214 8.05 -0.55 -13.80
CA VAL A 214 7.60 0.25 -12.67
C VAL A 214 6.20 -0.18 -12.26
N ALA A 215 5.96 -0.22 -10.94
CA ALA A 215 4.65 -0.40 -10.37
C ALA A 215 4.37 0.75 -9.39
N PHE A 216 3.27 1.47 -9.58
CA PHE A 216 2.91 2.58 -8.69
C PHE A 216 1.41 2.70 -8.45
N ASP A 217 1.09 3.26 -7.29
CA ASP A 217 -0.26 3.71 -6.91
C ASP A 217 -0.26 5.22 -6.92
N LEU A 218 -1.38 5.84 -7.33
CA LEU A 218 -1.50 7.28 -7.37
C LEU A 218 -2.85 7.79 -6.90
N TYR A 219 -2.83 8.99 -6.35
CA TYR A 219 -4.00 9.81 -6.05
C TYR A 219 -4.06 10.97 -7.03
N ILE A 220 -5.22 11.15 -7.66
CA ILE A 220 -5.52 12.28 -8.54
C ILE A 220 -6.43 13.23 -7.80
N ILE A 221 -6.03 14.49 -7.70
CA ILE A 221 -6.81 15.56 -7.10
C ILE A 221 -7.46 16.34 -8.23
N ALA A 222 -8.77 16.17 -8.39
CA ALA A 222 -9.56 16.89 -9.38
C ALA A 222 -9.95 18.28 -8.87
N SER A 223 -10.18 19.22 -9.80
CA SER A 223 -10.56 20.60 -9.46
C SER A 223 -12.01 20.76 -9.04
N ASN A 224 -12.87 19.81 -9.40
CA ASN A 224 -14.29 19.81 -9.07
C ASN A 224 -14.81 18.36 -8.94
N GLU A 225 -15.99 18.22 -8.34
CA GLU A 225 -16.62 16.91 -8.12
C GLU A 225 -17.00 16.21 -9.42
N ALA A 226 -17.47 16.96 -10.43
CA ALA A 226 -17.86 16.39 -11.73
C ALA A 226 -16.68 15.67 -12.43
N SER A 227 -15.50 16.28 -12.43
CA SER A 227 -14.26 15.68 -12.94
C SER A 227 -13.84 14.49 -12.09
N ALA A 228 -13.98 14.54 -10.75
CA ALA A 228 -13.68 13.39 -9.89
C ALA A 228 -14.58 12.19 -10.20
N VAL A 229 -15.88 12.44 -10.38
CA VAL A 229 -16.88 11.43 -10.77
C VAL A 229 -16.57 10.88 -12.16
N GLU A 230 -16.20 11.73 -13.13
CA GLU A 230 -15.80 11.31 -14.47
C GLU A 230 -14.54 10.43 -14.45
N ILE A 231 -13.48 10.85 -13.74
CA ILE A 231 -12.23 10.10 -13.60
C ILE A 231 -12.51 8.72 -12.98
N LYS A 232 -13.39 8.67 -11.98
CA LYS A 232 -13.79 7.43 -11.32
C LYS A 232 -14.64 6.52 -12.23
N ALA A 233 -15.55 7.09 -13.01
CA ALA A 233 -16.38 6.35 -13.96
C ALA A 233 -15.55 5.77 -15.12
N ARG A 234 -14.55 6.53 -15.61
CA ARG A 234 -13.66 6.16 -16.72
C ARG A 234 -12.28 5.67 -16.23
N GLN A 235 -12.22 5.12 -15.02
CA GLN A 235 -10.94 4.76 -14.38
C GLN A 235 -10.08 3.81 -15.22
N LYS A 236 -10.69 2.84 -15.92
CA LYS A 236 -9.96 1.92 -16.79
C LYS A 236 -9.30 2.62 -17.98
N GLU A 237 -9.99 3.58 -18.58
CA GLU A 237 -9.49 4.37 -19.71
C GLU A 237 -8.34 5.29 -19.28
N PHE A 238 -8.52 6.00 -18.17
CA PHE A 238 -7.45 6.84 -17.61
C PHE A 238 -6.25 6.01 -17.17
N SER A 239 -6.45 4.79 -16.65
CA SER A 239 -5.35 3.88 -16.31
C SER A 239 -4.54 3.52 -17.56
N ASP A 240 -5.18 3.14 -18.66
CA ASP A 240 -4.51 2.86 -19.94
C ASP A 240 -3.75 4.09 -20.47
N LEU A 241 -4.37 5.28 -20.39
CA LEU A 241 -3.73 6.54 -20.78
C LEU A 241 -2.50 6.84 -19.91
N ILE A 242 -2.59 6.65 -18.59
CA ILE A 242 -1.45 6.81 -17.66
C ILE A 242 -0.34 5.83 -18.01
N GLN A 243 -0.67 4.56 -18.33
CA GLN A 243 0.30 3.55 -18.74
C GLN A 243 1.03 3.97 -20.01
N ARG A 244 0.31 4.37 -21.07
CA ARG A 244 0.93 4.83 -22.34
C ARG A 244 1.84 6.03 -22.16
N VAL A 245 1.44 7.01 -21.34
CA VAL A 245 2.30 8.16 -21.03
C VAL A 245 3.55 7.71 -20.28
N SER A 246 3.39 6.76 -19.36
CA SER A 246 4.46 6.21 -18.53
C SER A 246 5.50 5.40 -19.31
N GLU A 247 5.08 4.65 -20.33
CA GLU A 247 5.97 3.92 -21.26
C GLU A 247 6.95 4.83 -22.00
N GLY A 248 6.62 6.13 -22.11
CA GLY A 248 7.46 7.12 -22.78
C GLY A 248 8.78 7.44 -22.07
N PHE A 249 8.86 7.19 -20.75
CA PHE A 249 9.96 7.60 -19.88
C PHE A 249 10.99 6.48 -19.64
N THR A 250 12.21 6.90 -19.31
CA THR A 250 13.34 6.01 -19.02
C THR A 250 13.43 5.66 -17.53
N TYR A 251 14.13 4.56 -17.22
CA TYR A 251 14.36 4.17 -15.83
C TYR A 251 15.05 5.25 -14.97
N ASP A 252 16.05 5.96 -15.52
CA ASP A 252 16.73 7.08 -14.83
C ASP A 252 15.77 8.23 -14.47
N GLU A 253 14.76 8.49 -15.30
CA GLU A 253 13.74 9.51 -15.00
C GLU A 253 12.80 9.06 -13.87
N TYR A 254 12.51 7.76 -13.78
CA TYR A 254 11.70 7.22 -12.71
C TYR A 254 12.44 7.11 -11.37
N THR A 255 13.77 7.00 -11.37
CA THR A 255 14.57 7.04 -10.13
C THR A 255 14.85 8.47 -9.67
N SER A 256 15.04 9.40 -10.61
CA SER A 256 15.32 10.82 -10.32
C SER A 256 14.09 11.59 -9.81
N VAL A 257 14.31 12.49 -8.85
CA VAL A 257 13.28 13.39 -8.30
C VAL A 257 12.72 14.33 -9.39
N ILE A 258 13.60 14.86 -10.24
CA ILE A 258 13.22 15.77 -11.33
C ILE A 258 12.39 15.01 -12.37
N GLY A 259 12.77 13.78 -12.70
CA GLY A 259 12.04 12.95 -13.65
C GLY A 259 10.64 12.58 -13.14
N LYS A 260 10.49 12.21 -11.86
CA LYS A 260 9.17 12.00 -11.23
C LYS A 260 8.26 13.23 -11.34
N LYS A 261 8.79 14.44 -11.14
CA LYS A 261 8.02 15.69 -11.35
C LYS A 261 7.59 15.83 -12.81
N LYS A 262 8.48 15.58 -13.77
CA LYS A 262 8.15 15.60 -15.22
C LYS A 262 7.05 14.59 -15.57
N ILE A 263 7.13 13.37 -15.04
CA ILE A 263 6.12 12.32 -15.24
C ILE A 263 4.76 12.77 -14.70
N LYS A 264 4.69 13.33 -13.48
CA LYS A 264 3.44 13.87 -12.92
C LYS A 264 2.82 14.93 -13.84
N ILE A 265 3.63 15.86 -14.35
CA ILE A 265 3.18 16.92 -15.26
C ILE A 265 2.65 16.32 -16.58
N ALA A 266 3.36 15.36 -17.16
CA ALA A 266 2.94 14.71 -18.39
C ALA A 266 1.63 13.94 -18.22
N ILE A 267 1.48 13.17 -17.13
CA ILE A 267 0.24 12.47 -16.81
C ILE A 267 -0.89 13.49 -16.62
N ARG A 268 -0.69 14.54 -15.84
CA ARG A 268 -1.69 15.59 -15.60
C ARG A 268 -2.16 16.22 -16.91
N LYS A 269 -1.24 16.58 -17.80
CA LYS A 269 -1.54 17.14 -19.12
C LYS A 269 -2.37 16.18 -19.97
N SER A 270 -2.00 14.89 -19.97
CA SER A 270 -2.69 13.87 -20.75
C SER A 270 -4.10 13.61 -20.24
N ILE A 271 -4.30 13.57 -18.92
CA ILE A 271 -5.63 13.40 -18.32
C ILE A 271 -6.50 14.62 -18.59
N ASN A 272 -5.96 15.84 -18.42
CA ASN A 272 -6.70 17.07 -18.70
C ASN A 272 -7.15 17.19 -20.16
N GLY A 273 -6.39 16.63 -21.11
CA GLY A 273 -6.80 16.58 -22.51
C GLY A 273 -7.92 15.59 -22.82
N ALA A 274 -8.17 14.61 -21.94
CA ALA A 274 -9.18 13.56 -22.12
C ALA A 274 -10.46 13.77 -21.28
N LEU A 275 -10.44 14.73 -20.35
CA LEU A 275 -11.61 15.13 -19.56
C LEU A 275 -12.57 15.97 -20.41
N ASN A 276 -13.87 15.76 -20.22
CA ASN A 276 -14.89 16.57 -20.89
C ASN A 276 -15.09 17.93 -20.20
N GLY A 277 -14.77 18.03 -18.92
CA GLY A 277 -14.85 19.26 -18.16
C GLY A 277 -13.97 19.25 -16.90
N GLY A 278 -13.62 20.46 -16.44
CA GLY A 278 -12.72 20.67 -15.31
C GLY A 278 -11.27 20.28 -15.58
N SER A 279 -10.49 20.07 -14.51
CA SER A 279 -9.06 19.77 -14.62
C SER A 279 -8.56 18.98 -13.41
N VAL A 280 -7.44 18.28 -13.58
CA VAL A 280 -6.64 17.72 -12.49
C VAL A 280 -5.73 18.81 -11.96
N GLN A 281 -5.86 19.12 -10.67
CA GLN A 281 -4.98 20.06 -9.97
C GLN A 281 -3.63 19.41 -9.68
N ASP A 282 -3.65 18.20 -9.12
CA ASP A 282 -2.43 17.53 -8.68
C ASP A 282 -2.49 15.99 -8.77
N ILE A 283 -1.30 15.38 -8.82
CA ILE A 283 -1.11 13.93 -8.87
C ILE A 283 -0.03 13.55 -7.86
N ASN A 284 -0.37 12.63 -6.97
CA ASN A 284 0.52 12.18 -5.92
C ASN A 284 0.74 10.67 -5.98
N PHE A 285 1.99 10.25 -6.02
CA PHE A 285 2.36 8.84 -5.91
C PHE A 285 2.22 8.41 -4.45
N LYS A 286 1.47 7.33 -4.21
CA LYS A 286 1.33 6.72 -2.90
C LYS A 286 2.40 5.66 -2.69
N THR A 287 2.48 4.72 -3.62
CA THR A 287 3.45 3.64 -3.64
C THR A 287 4.22 3.73 -4.94
N PHE A 288 5.53 3.51 -4.90
CA PHE A 288 6.36 3.61 -6.09
C PHE A 288 7.48 2.56 -6.02
N LEU A 289 7.42 1.56 -6.91
CA LEU A 289 8.34 0.43 -6.95
C LEU A 289 8.94 0.34 -8.35
N THR A 290 10.27 0.28 -8.42
CA THR A 290 11.01 0.13 -9.68
C THR A 290 11.78 -1.17 -9.67
N LYS A 291 11.71 -1.89 -10.78
CA LYS A 291 12.57 -3.03 -11.10
C LYS A 291 13.56 -2.59 -12.18
N PRO A 292 14.87 -2.59 -11.91
CA PRO A 292 15.88 -2.32 -12.93
C PRO A 292 15.84 -3.39 -14.02
#